data_AF-A0AAU4M735-F1
#
_entry.id   AF-A0AAU4M735-F1
#
_cell.length_a   1.000
_cell.length_b   1.000
_cell.length_c   1.000
_cell.angle_alpha   90.00
_cell.angle_beta   90.00
_cell.angle_gamma   90.00
#
_symmetry.space_group_name_H-M   'P 1'
#
loop_
_entity.id
_entity.type
_entity.pdbx_description
1 polymer ?
#
loop_
_entity_poly.entity_id
_entity_poly.type
_entity_poly.pdbx_seq_one_letter_code
_entity_poly.pdbx_strand_id
1 'polypeptide(L)'
;MTTRVDFLPRRAAQVLRYAALLAMLASLVVFFSGAPKAHAAPACAVLSSGAAPQADAAVNAACGLIGTPYSWGGGHGANPGLSYGICDASNGAPNDCHVRGLDCSGMVRYAYYLAVGSDVINGVTTTQWPSARAVARYYRGDGTAPLLPGDLVFFGNTPSTIHHVALYLGQGYIAEAPYSGGHVQVAALSSHGDYYGAIRLYGPGGGSTTPPPTAGQYWVDTFANAPVYGSPSSTTSTGTLYQGTNYVFCKAWGREVSSGSSFNHWWLKTDPDVGPGGQWVSAFYLSRWGNDVAKDNNGTTVPDCAGGGQPPATGRYWVDTFANAPVYASPSSTTSTGTLYQGTDYVFCKAWGREVSSGSSFNHWWLKTDPDVGPGGQWVSAFYLSRWGNDVAKDNNGTTIPDC
;
A
#
# COMPACT_ATOMS: atom_id res chain seq x y z
N MET A 1 -40.37 87.62 10.38
CA MET A 1 -39.65 86.67 9.52
C MET A 1 -40.46 85.40 9.43
N THR A 2 -41.19 85.24 8.34
CA THR A 2 -42.07 84.10 8.03
C THR A 2 -41.26 83.03 7.30
N THR A 3 -40.94 81.92 7.97
CA THR A 3 -40.36 80.74 7.33
C THR A 3 -41.48 79.85 6.77
N ARG A 4 -41.59 79.81 5.44
CA ARG A 4 -42.39 78.80 4.74
C ARG A 4 -41.72 77.44 4.91
N VAL A 5 -42.47 76.46 5.40
CA VAL A 5 -42.11 75.04 5.30
C VAL A 5 -42.68 74.54 3.98
N ASP A 6 -41.80 74.31 3.01
CA ASP A 6 -42.19 73.72 1.73
C ASP A 6 -42.47 72.23 1.93
N PHE A 7 -43.75 71.87 1.88
CA PHE A 7 -44.18 70.48 1.86
C PHE A 7 -43.79 69.86 0.51
N LEU A 8 -43.10 68.72 0.56
CA LEU A 8 -42.77 67.89 -0.60
C LEU A 8 -44.00 67.72 -1.52
N PRO A 9 -43.86 67.95 -2.84
CA PRO A 9 -44.99 67.87 -3.76
C PRO A 9 -45.59 66.47 -3.77
N ARG A 10 -46.92 66.36 -3.80
CA ARG A 10 -47.68 65.09 -3.76
C ARG A 10 -47.22 64.03 -4.77
N ARG A 11 -46.61 64.43 -5.89
CA ARG A 11 -46.03 63.52 -6.89
C ARG A 11 -44.77 62.80 -6.37
N ALA A 12 -43.94 63.44 -5.56
CA ALA A 12 -42.74 62.82 -4.97
C ALA A 12 -43.11 61.71 -3.97
N ALA A 13 -44.18 61.92 -3.18
CA ALA A 13 -44.68 60.92 -2.23
C ALA A 13 -45.25 59.66 -2.92
N GLN A 14 -45.82 59.80 -4.13
CA GLN A 14 -46.30 58.65 -4.91
C GLN A 14 -45.13 57.83 -5.48
N VAL A 15 -44.10 58.49 -6.03
CA VAL A 15 -42.91 57.81 -6.58
C VAL A 15 -42.15 57.05 -5.49
N LEU A 16 -42.02 57.61 -4.29
CA LEU A 16 -41.41 56.94 -3.12
C LEU A 16 -42.21 55.71 -2.64
N ARG A 17 -43.55 55.73 -2.72
CA ARG A 17 -44.39 54.58 -2.37
C ARG A 17 -44.26 53.44 -3.38
N TYR A 18 -44.20 53.73 -4.68
CA TYR A 18 -43.97 52.71 -5.70
C TYR A 18 -42.55 52.14 -5.66
N ALA A 19 -41.54 52.97 -5.36
CA ALA A 19 -40.16 52.51 -5.15
C ALA A 19 -40.03 51.58 -3.93
N ALA A 20 -40.71 51.87 -2.82
CA ALA A 20 -40.73 51.01 -1.64
C ALA A 20 -41.47 49.68 -1.87
N LEU A 21 -42.55 49.68 -2.66
CA LEU A 21 -43.30 48.47 -3.02
C LEU A 21 -42.52 47.58 -4.00
N LEU A 22 -41.83 48.19 -4.98
CA LEU A 22 -40.93 47.47 -5.89
C LEU A 22 -39.71 46.92 -5.16
N ALA A 23 -39.15 47.64 -4.17
CA ALA A 23 -38.07 47.14 -3.34
C ALA A 23 -38.52 45.94 -2.48
N MET A 24 -39.72 45.98 -1.86
CA MET A 24 -40.26 44.82 -1.14
C MET A 24 -40.54 43.61 -2.05
N LEU A 25 -41.07 43.83 -3.26
CA LEU A 25 -41.32 42.75 -4.22
C LEU A 25 -40.01 42.14 -4.74
N ALA A 26 -38.97 42.96 -4.98
CA ALA A 26 -37.65 42.47 -5.33
C ALA A 26 -36.99 41.69 -4.18
N SER A 27 -37.18 42.11 -2.92
CA SER A 27 -36.74 41.35 -1.76
C SER A 27 -37.46 40.01 -1.59
N LEU A 28 -38.76 39.93 -1.92
CA LEU A 28 -39.50 38.67 -1.87
C LEU A 28 -39.02 37.66 -2.93
N VAL A 29 -38.68 38.10 -4.14
CA VAL A 29 -38.18 37.22 -5.21
C VAL A 29 -36.77 36.71 -4.92
N VAL A 30 -35.92 37.52 -4.27
CA VAL A 30 -34.58 37.09 -3.86
C VAL A 30 -34.63 36.11 -2.67
N PHE A 31 -35.63 36.21 -1.78
CA PHE A 31 -35.82 35.25 -0.67
C PHE A 31 -36.36 33.88 -1.10
N PHE A 32 -37.02 33.75 -2.25
CA PHE A 32 -37.48 32.46 -2.76
C PHE A 32 -36.54 31.78 -3.77
N SER A 33 -35.39 32.40 -4.06
CA SER A 33 -34.39 31.87 -5.01
C SER A 33 -33.22 31.13 -4.35
N GLY A 34 -33.27 30.85 -3.05
CA GLY A 34 -32.04 30.65 -2.26
C GLY A 34 -32.04 29.60 -1.15
N ALA A 35 -32.86 28.55 -1.23
CA ALA A 35 -32.53 27.30 -0.52
C ALA A 35 -32.53 26.17 -1.54
N PRO A 36 -31.39 25.48 -1.82
CA PRO A 36 -31.48 24.20 -2.49
C PRO A 36 -32.46 23.36 -1.66
N LYS A 37 -33.45 22.74 -2.31
CA LYS A 37 -34.24 21.70 -1.64
C LYS A 37 -33.25 20.79 -0.95
N ALA A 38 -33.38 20.61 0.37
CA ALA A 38 -32.67 19.56 1.08
C ALA A 38 -32.98 18.28 0.31
N HIS A 39 -32.03 17.81 -0.49
CA HIS A 39 -32.20 16.57 -1.21
C HIS A 39 -32.25 15.52 -0.11
N ALA A 40 -33.38 14.83 0.00
CA ALA A 40 -33.45 13.66 0.86
C ALA A 40 -32.22 12.79 0.53
N ALA A 41 -31.51 12.35 1.58
CA ALA A 41 -30.33 11.54 1.39
C ALA A 41 -30.67 10.38 0.43
N PRO A 42 -29.80 10.08 -0.56
CA PRO A 42 -30.04 8.98 -1.46
C PRO A 42 -30.11 7.68 -0.67
N ALA A 43 -30.74 6.67 -1.26
CA ALA A 43 -30.60 5.31 -0.74
C ALA A 43 -29.11 4.95 -0.69
N CYS A 44 -28.71 4.21 0.35
CA CYS A 44 -27.33 3.77 0.46
C CYS A 44 -27.00 2.83 -0.71
N ALA A 45 -25.98 3.20 -1.49
CA ALA A 45 -25.46 2.44 -2.61
C ALA A 45 -24.07 2.98 -3.00
N VAL A 46 -23.43 2.34 -3.97
CA VAL A 46 -22.31 2.93 -4.72
C VAL A 46 -22.87 4.03 -5.64
N LEU A 47 -22.56 5.29 -5.36
CA LEU A 47 -23.17 6.45 -6.03
C LEU A 47 -22.35 7.02 -7.19
N SER A 48 -21.13 6.52 -7.42
CA SER A 48 -20.29 6.90 -8.54
C SER A 48 -19.42 5.73 -9.01
N SER A 49 -19.06 5.70 -10.29
CA SER A 49 -18.18 4.66 -10.85
C SER A 49 -16.69 4.95 -10.59
N GLY A 50 -15.84 3.92 -10.74
CA GLY A 50 -14.38 4.06 -10.77
C GLY A 50 -13.67 3.52 -9.53
N ALA A 51 -14.41 3.16 -8.49
CA ALA A 51 -13.88 2.43 -7.34
C ALA A 51 -13.51 0.99 -7.71
N ALA A 52 -12.60 0.41 -6.93
CA ALA A 52 -12.25 -1.01 -7.07
C ALA A 52 -13.39 -1.90 -6.54
N PRO A 53 -13.53 -3.15 -7.04
CA PRO A 53 -14.63 -4.04 -6.62
C PRO A 53 -14.74 -4.27 -5.12
N GLN A 54 -13.61 -4.29 -4.40
CA GLN A 54 -13.59 -4.45 -2.94
C GLN A 54 -14.10 -3.21 -2.22
N ALA A 55 -13.84 -2.03 -2.78
CA ALA A 55 -14.34 -0.76 -2.25
C ALA A 55 -15.86 -0.65 -2.47
N ASP A 56 -16.36 -1.08 -3.62
CA ASP A 56 -17.81 -1.24 -3.88
C ASP A 56 -18.44 -2.27 -2.93
N ALA A 57 -17.76 -3.39 -2.66
CA ALA A 57 -18.22 -4.38 -1.69
C ALA A 57 -18.25 -3.81 -0.26
N ALA A 58 -17.28 -2.97 0.13
CA ALA A 58 -17.26 -2.29 1.42
C ALA A 58 -18.40 -1.27 1.55
N VAL A 59 -18.72 -0.55 0.47
CA VAL A 59 -19.91 0.31 0.40
C VAL A 59 -21.17 -0.52 0.59
N ASN A 60 -21.34 -1.62 -0.15
CA ASN A 60 -22.52 -2.48 -0.02
C ASN A 60 -22.64 -3.09 1.39
N ALA A 61 -21.52 -3.49 1.99
CA ALA A 61 -21.49 -3.95 3.37
C ALA A 61 -21.92 -2.85 4.35
N ALA A 62 -21.39 -1.62 4.21
CA ALA A 62 -21.82 -0.48 5.02
C ALA A 62 -23.31 -0.17 4.85
N CYS A 63 -23.85 -0.29 3.64
CA CYS A 63 -25.27 -0.15 3.37
C CYS A 63 -26.12 -1.21 4.09
N GLY A 64 -25.61 -2.44 4.22
CA GLY A 64 -26.22 -3.48 5.04
C GLY A 64 -26.20 -3.19 6.55
N LEU A 65 -25.39 -2.24 7.00
CA LEU A 65 -25.30 -1.83 8.41
C LEU A 65 -26.23 -0.65 8.76
N ILE A 66 -26.86 0.00 7.78
CA ILE A 66 -27.78 1.13 8.01
C ILE A 66 -28.87 0.74 9.02
N GLY A 67 -29.11 1.61 10.00
CA GLY A 67 -30.02 1.37 11.11
C GLY A 67 -29.41 0.65 12.31
N THR A 68 -28.19 0.13 12.21
CA THR A 68 -27.47 -0.44 13.38
C THR A 68 -27.29 0.65 14.45
N PRO A 69 -27.60 0.39 15.73
CA PRO A 69 -27.40 1.39 16.79
C PRO A 69 -25.95 1.85 16.89
N TYR A 70 -25.76 3.14 17.15
CA TYR A 70 -24.45 3.63 17.59
C TYR A 70 -24.13 3.08 18.98
N SER A 71 -22.87 2.71 19.20
CA SER A 71 -22.37 2.38 20.53
C SER A 71 -20.92 2.82 20.65
N TRP A 72 -20.62 3.75 21.57
CA TRP A 72 -19.27 4.26 21.83
C TRP A 72 -18.28 3.13 22.16
N GLY A 73 -17.23 2.96 21.37
CA GLY A 73 -16.30 1.83 21.49
C GLY A 73 -16.82 0.51 20.89
N GLY A 74 -18.02 0.51 20.30
CA GLY A 74 -18.63 -0.64 19.64
C GLY A 74 -17.95 -0.96 18.31
N GLY A 75 -17.78 -2.24 17.99
CA GLY A 75 -17.06 -2.67 16.77
C GLY A 75 -15.59 -3.02 16.99
N HIS A 76 -15.09 -2.90 18.24
CA HIS A 76 -13.68 -3.08 18.59
C HIS A 76 -13.37 -4.41 19.31
N GLY A 77 -14.26 -5.40 19.18
CA GLY A 77 -13.98 -6.77 19.64
C GLY A 77 -12.82 -7.45 18.89
N ALA A 78 -12.41 -8.63 19.38
CA ALA A 78 -11.33 -9.43 18.78
C ALA A 78 -11.58 -9.74 17.29
N ASN A 79 -12.85 -9.96 16.93
CA ASN A 79 -13.30 -10.03 15.54
C ASN A 79 -14.13 -8.77 15.22
N PRO A 80 -13.98 -8.17 14.02
CA PRO A 80 -14.84 -7.08 13.58
C PRO A 80 -16.32 -7.50 13.59
N GLY A 81 -17.18 -6.61 14.08
CA GLY A 81 -18.61 -6.86 14.19
C GLY A 81 -19.23 -6.15 15.38
N LEU A 82 -20.56 -6.22 15.48
CA LEU A 82 -21.30 -5.56 16.55
C LEU A 82 -20.83 -6.03 17.94
N SER A 83 -20.53 -5.08 18.82
CA SER A 83 -20.17 -5.33 20.21
C SER A 83 -20.87 -4.37 21.15
N TYR A 84 -20.87 -4.68 22.44
CA TYR A 84 -21.20 -3.68 23.45
C TYR A 84 -20.12 -2.61 23.48
N GLY A 85 -20.54 -1.37 23.72
CA GLY A 85 -19.65 -0.23 23.86
C GLY A 85 -19.15 -0.06 25.28
N ILE A 86 -18.78 1.18 25.60
CA ILE A 86 -18.27 1.62 26.90
C ILE A 86 -19.16 2.74 27.41
N CYS A 87 -19.48 2.72 28.70
CA CYS A 87 -20.19 3.81 29.34
C CYS A 87 -19.19 4.91 29.66
N ASP A 88 -19.30 6.02 28.93
CA ASP A 88 -18.41 7.16 29.03
C ASP A 88 -19.21 8.46 29.03
N ALA A 89 -19.68 8.84 30.22
CA ALA A 89 -20.43 10.08 30.40
C ALA A 89 -19.62 11.32 30.02
N SER A 90 -18.28 11.26 30.10
CA SER A 90 -17.41 12.40 29.76
C SER A 90 -17.38 12.69 28.26
N ASN A 91 -17.60 11.65 27.44
CA ASN A 91 -17.72 11.75 25.98
C ASN A 91 -19.19 11.70 25.50
N GLY A 92 -20.15 11.93 26.40
CA GLY A 92 -21.57 11.99 26.04
C GLY A 92 -22.22 10.62 25.77
N ALA A 93 -21.59 9.53 26.18
CA ALA A 93 -22.05 8.16 25.98
C ALA A 93 -22.32 7.42 27.32
N PRO A 94 -23.14 7.97 28.24
CA PRO A 94 -23.29 7.42 29.60
C PRO A 94 -23.89 6.01 29.66
N ASN A 95 -24.53 5.54 28.58
CA ASN A 95 -25.29 4.28 28.57
C ASN A 95 -24.83 3.29 27.49
N ASP A 96 -23.77 3.60 26.73
CA ASP A 96 -23.41 2.83 25.54
C ASP A 96 -22.82 1.44 25.86
N CYS A 97 -22.36 1.21 27.10
CA CYS A 97 -22.02 -0.15 27.56
C CYS A 97 -23.21 -1.13 27.60
N HIS A 98 -24.45 -0.64 27.45
CA HIS A 98 -25.65 -1.46 27.32
C HIS A 98 -26.17 -1.56 25.89
N VAL A 99 -25.51 -0.90 24.93
CA VAL A 99 -25.92 -0.88 23.52
C VAL A 99 -25.00 -1.76 22.72
N ARG A 100 -25.55 -2.79 22.06
CA ARG A 100 -24.81 -3.61 21.11
C ARG A 100 -24.86 -2.96 19.72
N GLY A 101 -23.76 -2.36 19.31
CA GLY A 101 -23.72 -1.48 18.14
C GLY A 101 -22.31 -1.29 17.58
N LEU A 102 -22.14 -0.19 16.85
CA LEU A 102 -20.88 0.22 16.22
C LEU A 102 -20.63 1.71 16.49
N ASP A 103 -19.38 2.10 16.77
CA ASP A 103 -18.96 3.49 16.65
C ASP A 103 -18.47 3.79 15.23
N CYS A 104 -17.95 4.99 15.00
CA CYS A 104 -17.50 5.43 13.68
C CYS A 104 -16.38 4.55 13.10
N SER A 105 -15.30 4.34 13.87
CA SER A 105 -14.15 3.52 13.47
C SER A 105 -14.49 2.03 13.40
N GLY A 106 -15.32 1.54 14.31
CA GLY A 106 -15.80 0.17 14.35
C GLY A 106 -16.73 -0.16 13.18
N MET A 107 -17.55 0.79 12.75
CA MET A 107 -18.42 0.62 11.57
C MET A 107 -17.60 0.47 10.30
N VAL A 108 -16.64 1.37 10.04
CA VAL A 108 -15.81 1.28 8.83
C VAL A 108 -14.90 0.05 8.85
N ARG A 109 -14.38 -0.34 10.02
CA ARG A 109 -13.64 -1.59 10.23
C ARG A 109 -14.49 -2.80 9.86
N TYR A 110 -15.72 -2.87 10.34
CA TYR A 110 -16.61 -4.00 10.08
C TYR A 110 -17.08 -4.08 8.63
N ALA A 111 -17.42 -2.94 8.02
CA ALA A 111 -17.80 -2.88 6.62
C ALA A 111 -16.68 -3.41 5.70
N TYR A 112 -15.44 -2.99 5.95
CA TYR A 112 -14.29 -3.50 5.21
C TYR A 112 -14.02 -4.98 5.49
N TYR A 113 -14.13 -5.44 6.75
CA TYR A 113 -14.00 -6.85 7.09
C TYR A 113 -14.99 -7.73 6.32
N LEU A 114 -16.26 -7.33 6.25
CA LEU A 114 -17.30 -8.04 5.50
C LEU A 114 -17.00 -8.11 4.00
N ALA A 115 -16.38 -7.06 3.44
CA ALA A 115 -16.05 -6.98 2.02
C ALA A 115 -14.83 -7.82 1.64
N VAL A 116 -13.82 -7.88 2.51
CA VAL A 116 -12.48 -8.41 2.16
C VAL A 116 -12.11 -9.68 2.94
N GLY A 117 -12.91 -10.07 3.94
CA GLY A 117 -12.71 -11.27 4.74
C GLY A 117 -11.58 -11.19 5.79
N SER A 118 -10.96 -10.02 5.98
CA SER A 118 -9.91 -9.80 6.99
C SER A 118 -9.92 -8.38 7.56
N ASP A 119 -9.31 -8.20 8.74
CA ASP A 119 -9.32 -6.95 9.49
C ASP A 119 -8.21 -5.99 9.02
N VAL A 120 -8.52 -5.20 7.98
CA VAL A 120 -7.53 -4.34 7.29
C VAL A 120 -7.39 -2.94 7.88
N ILE A 121 -8.30 -2.51 8.77
CA ILE A 121 -8.35 -1.14 9.27
C ILE A 121 -8.76 -1.09 10.75
N ASN A 122 -8.14 -1.96 11.55
CA ASN A 122 -8.36 -2.00 12.99
C ASN A 122 -7.94 -0.69 13.69
N GLY A 123 -8.39 -0.54 14.94
CA GLY A 123 -8.11 0.61 15.79
C GLY A 123 -9.13 1.72 15.62
N VAL A 124 -8.90 2.82 16.33
CA VAL A 124 -9.76 4.01 16.35
C VAL A 124 -9.36 5.00 15.26
N THR A 125 -10.15 6.06 15.08
CA THR A 125 -9.93 7.11 14.07
C THR A 125 -8.47 7.61 14.00
N THR A 126 -7.84 7.87 15.15
CA THR A 126 -6.45 8.37 15.25
C THR A 126 -5.39 7.36 14.82
N THR A 127 -5.70 6.06 14.84
CA THR A 127 -4.82 4.99 14.32
C THR A 127 -5.17 4.57 12.90
N GLN A 128 -6.45 4.69 12.51
CA GLN A 128 -6.91 4.40 11.15
C GLN A 128 -6.39 5.44 10.16
N TRP A 129 -6.39 6.73 10.53
CA TRP A 129 -5.88 7.81 9.65
C TRP A 129 -4.43 7.59 9.19
N PRO A 130 -3.44 7.37 10.07
CA PRO A 130 -2.06 7.13 9.66
C PRO A 130 -1.81 5.68 9.24
N SER A 131 -2.85 4.86 9.03
CA SER A 131 -2.70 3.47 8.65
C SER A 131 -1.79 3.33 7.43
N ALA A 132 -0.81 2.42 7.53
CA ALA A 132 0.06 2.04 6.42
C ALA A 132 -0.69 1.32 5.30
N ARG A 133 -1.93 0.86 5.56
CA ARG A 133 -2.82 0.25 4.56
C ARG A 133 -3.44 1.28 3.62
N ALA A 134 -3.30 2.57 3.92
CA ALA A 134 -3.74 3.64 3.03
C ALA A 134 -2.87 3.67 1.77
N VAL A 135 -3.49 3.42 0.63
CA VAL A 135 -2.84 3.35 -0.68
C VAL A 135 -2.83 4.71 -1.39
N ALA A 136 -3.73 5.60 -0.95
CA ALA A 136 -3.72 7.01 -1.25
C ALA A 136 -4.19 7.77 0.00
N ARG A 137 -3.71 9.00 0.16
CA ARG A 137 -4.11 9.89 1.25
C ARG A 137 -4.33 11.28 0.68
N TYR A 138 -5.53 11.79 0.88
CA TYR A 138 -5.99 13.09 0.43
C TYR A 138 -6.18 13.98 1.65
N TYR A 139 -5.83 15.24 1.54
CA TYR A 139 -5.99 16.23 2.58
C TYR A 139 -7.10 17.21 2.20
N ARG A 140 -7.56 18.01 3.16
CA ARG A 140 -8.54 19.09 2.93
C ARG A 140 -8.24 19.95 1.69
N GLY A 141 -6.97 20.23 1.42
CA GLY A 141 -6.53 21.02 0.26
C GLY A 141 -6.80 20.38 -1.10
N ASP A 142 -6.89 19.04 -1.16
CA ASP A 142 -7.22 18.29 -2.38
C ASP A 142 -8.74 18.28 -2.66
N GLY A 143 -9.53 18.72 -1.68
CA GLY A 143 -10.99 18.68 -1.73
C GLY A 143 -11.54 17.26 -1.73
N THR A 144 -12.74 17.10 -2.30
CA THR A 144 -13.45 15.80 -2.40
C THR A 144 -13.49 15.26 -3.83
N ALA A 145 -13.01 16.02 -4.81
CA ALA A 145 -12.96 15.62 -6.22
C ALA A 145 -12.19 14.30 -6.48
N PRO A 146 -11.08 13.98 -5.79
CA PRO A 146 -10.35 12.72 -6.05
C PRO A 146 -10.97 11.50 -5.35
N LEU A 147 -12.01 11.69 -4.53
CA LEU A 147 -12.58 10.61 -3.72
C LEU A 147 -13.40 9.65 -4.56
N LEU A 148 -13.27 8.37 -4.24
CA LEU A 148 -14.02 7.28 -4.84
C LEU A 148 -14.79 6.52 -3.76
N PRO A 149 -15.93 5.88 -4.11
CA PRO A 149 -16.66 5.05 -3.16
C PRO A 149 -15.74 4.05 -2.45
N GLY A 150 -15.96 3.89 -1.15
CA GLY A 150 -15.14 3.09 -0.25
C GLY A 150 -13.99 3.84 0.43
N ASP A 151 -13.60 5.02 -0.03
CA ASP A 151 -12.61 5.84 0.70
C ASP A 151 -13.10 6.14 2.12
N LEU A 152 -12.21 6.07 3.11
CA LEU A 152 -12.53 6.48 4.48
C LEU A 152 -12.25 7.97 4.62
N VAL A 153 -13.26 8.74 4.96
CA VAL A 153 -13.18 10.19 5.16
C VAL A 153 -13.11 10.50 6.65
N PHE A 154 -12.20 11.38 7.03
CA PHE A 154 -11.88 11.69 8.42
C PHE A 154 -12.20 13.14 8.73
N PHE A 155 -12.65 13.40 9.96
CA PHE A 155 -13.08 14.73 10.40
C PHE A 155 -12.31 15.16 11.65
N GLY A 156 -11.83 16.41 11.61
CA GLY A 156 -10.96 17.03 12.61
C GLY A 156 -10.13 18.18 12.00
N ASN A 157 -9.38 18.88 12.85
CA ASN A 157 -8.55 20.01 12.42
C ASN A 157 -7.06 19.66 12.26
N THR A 158 -6.59 18.65 12.99
CA THR A 158 -5.23 18.14 13.01
C THR A 158 -5.25 16.61 13.11
N PRO A 159 -4.17 15.89 12.78
CA PRO A 159 -4.13 14.44 12.95
C PRO A 159 -4.50 13.96 14.36
N SER A 160 -4.09 14.71 15.38
CA SER A 160 -4.34 14.40 16.79
C SER A 160 -5.75 14.76 17.27
N THR A 161 -6.50 15.53 16.49
CA THR A 161 -7.89 15.94 16.81
C THR A 161 -8.91 15.31 15.87
N ILE A 162 -8.50 14.31 15.08
CA ILE A 162 -9.44 13.50 14.30
C ILE A 162 -10.33 12.75 15.28
N HIS A 163 -11.63 13.07 15.24
CA HIS A 163 -12.62 12.52 16.17
C HIS A 163 -13.66 11.64 15.48
N HIS A 164 -13.78 11.71 14.16
CA HIS A 164 -14.78 10.95 13.41
C HIS A 164 -14.24 10.42 12.08
N VAL A 165 -14.81 9.30 11.63
CA VAL A 165 -14.53 8.66 10.35
C VAL A 165 -15.83 8.12 9.74
N ALA A 166 -15.93 8.19 8.42
CA ALA A 166 -17.06 7.66 7.67
C ALA A 166 -16.59 7.00 6.37
N LEU A 167 -17.46 6.20 5.75
CA LEU A 167 -17.18 5.55 4.47
C LEU A 167 -17.84 6.33 3.34
N TYR A 168 -17.05 6.79 2.37
CA TYR A 168 -17.54 7.60 1.25
C TYR A 168 -18.34 6.73 0.27
N LEU A 169 -19.52 7.21 -0.13
CA LEU A 169 -20.43 6.50 -1.04
C LEU A 169 -20.31 6.99 -2.49
N GLY A 170 -19.62 8.12 -2.71
CA GLY A 170 -19.66 8.87 -3.96
C GLY A 170 -20.60 10.06 -3.91
N GLN A 171 -20.47 10.98 -4.86
CA GLN A 171 -21.36 12.14 -5.05
C GLN A 171 -21.56 13.01 -3.79
N GLY A 172 -20.56 13.11 -2.92
CA GLY A 172 -20.65 13.91 -1.71
C GLY A 172 -21.44 13.28 -0.57
N TYR A 173 -21.72 11.98 -0.60
CA TYR A 173 -22.42 11.26 0.47
C TYR A 173 -21.52 10.26 1.19
N ILE A 174 -21.85 9.98 2.45
CA ILE A 174 -21.13 9.08 3.35
C ILE A 174 -22.10 8.15 4.07
N ALA A 175 -21.63 6.95 4.42
CA ALA A 175 -22.23 6.13 5.47
C ALA A 175 -21.44 6.35 6.76
N GLU A 176 -22.14 6.64 7.87
CA GLU A 176 -21.51 6.96 9.15
C GLU A 176 -22.27 6.37 10.34
N ALA A 177 -21.58 6.13 11.45
CA ALA A 177 -22.16 5.93 12.77
C ALA A 177 -21.91 7.21 13.60
N PRO A 178 -22.91 8.10 13.78
CA PRO A 178 -22.64 9.51 14.02
C PRO A 178 -22.40 9.90 15.48
N TYR A 179 -23.19 9.37 16.43
CA TYR A 179 -23.13 9.75 17.86
C TYR A 179 -23.98 8.82 18.74
N SER A 180 -23.74 8.84 20.07
CA SER A 180 -24.51 8.08 21.07
C SER A 180 -26.01 8.37 20.99
N GLY A 181 -26.83 7.31 20.93
CA GLY A 181 -28.28 7.38 20.69
C GLY A 181 -28.69 7.48 19.22
N GLY A 182 -27.74 7.63 18.30
CA GLY A 182 -27.94 7.57 16.85
C GLY A 182 -27.91 6.14 16.28
N HIS A 183 -27.93 6.06 14.95
CA HIS A 183 -27.80 4.82 14.20
C HIS A 183 -26.95 5.04 12.96
N VAL A 184 -26.39 3.96 12.41
CA VAL A 184 -25.67 4.00 11.14
C VAL A 184 -26.60 4.56 10.06
N GLN A 185 -26.17 5.60 9.38
CA GLN A 185 -27.02 6.38 8.47
C GLN A 185 -26.25 6.85 7.23
N VAL A 186 -26.99 7.28 6.20
CA VAL A 186 -26.42 8.04 5.08
C VAL A 186 -26.51 9.53 5.41
N ALA A 187 -25.42 10.25 5.23
CA ALA A 187 -25.34 11.69 5.39
C ALA A 187 -24.61 12.34 4.22
N ALA A 188 -24.81 13.65 4.04
CA ALA A 188 -23.96 14.42 3.12
C ALA A 188 -22.60 14.64 3.80
N LEU A 189 -21.49 14.45 3.08
CA LEU A 189 -20.15 14.74 3.60
C LEU A 189 -20.05 16.18 4.12
N SER A 190 -20.72 17.11 3.45
CA SER A 190 -20.79 18.52 3.82
C SER A 190 -21.56 18.81 5.12
N SER A 191 -22.21 17.82 5.75
CA SER A 191 -22.80 18.00 7.09
C SER A 191 -21.73 18.14 8.18
N HIS A 192 -20.48 17.79 7.87
CA HIS A 192 -19.32 17.97 8.73
C HIS A 192 -18.44 19.10 8.19
N GLY A 193 -18.31 20.20 8.94
CA GLY A 193 -17.54 21.38 8.52
C GLY A 193 -16.01 21.20 8.62
N ASP A 194 -15.57 20.15 9.29
CA ASP A 194 -14.18 19.90 9.65
C ASP A 194 -13.58 18.69 8.92
N TYR A 195 -13.97 18.46 7.67
CA TYR A 195 -13.32 17.47 6.79
C TYR A 195 -11.79 17.62 6.79
N TYR A 196 -11.10 16.65 7.38
CA TYR A 196 -9.65 16.65 7.51
C TYR A 196 -8.96 16.13 6.24
N GLY A 197 -9.49 15.03 5.71
CA GLY A 197 -8.92 14.31 4.58
C GLY A 197 -9.56 12.94 4.41
N ALA A 198 -9.03 12.15 3.49
CA ALA A 198 -9.49 10.78 3.26
C ALA A 198 -8.31 9.83 3.01
N ILE A 199 -8.51 8.56 3.28
CA ILE A 199 -7.60 7.50 2.84
C ILE A 199 -8.35 6.53 1.94
N ARG A 200 -7.66 6.03 0.92
CA ARG A 200 -8.11 4.90 0.12
C ARG A 200 -7.50 3.62 0.65
N LEU A 201 -8.30 2.57 0.79
CA LEU A 201 -7.82 1.23 1.18
C LEU A 201 -7.88 0.28 -0.03
N TYR A 202 -7.02 -0.74 -0.04
CA TYR A 202 -7.28 -1.98 -0.78
C TYR A 202 -7.38 -3.15 0.20
N GLY A 203 -8.38 -3.99 0.00
CA GLY A 203 -8.50 -5.26 0.70
C GLY A 203 -7.53 -6.31 0.16
N PRO A 204 -7.18 -7.34 0.96
CA PRO A 204 -6.61 -8.55 0.43
C PRO A 204 -7.68 -9.28 -0.40
N GLY A 205 -7.59 -9.17 -1.73
CA GLY A 205 -8.23 -10.10 -2.65
C GLY A 205 -9.08 -9.48 -3.76
N GLY A 206 -8.65 -9.71 -5.01
CA GLY A 206 -9.53 -10.07 -6.14
C GLY A 206 -10.42 -8.99 -6.76
N GLY A 207 -9.88 -8.23 -7.72
CA GLY A 207 -10.71 -7.34 -8.54
C GLY A 207 -9.91 -6.32 -9.32
N SER A 208 -9.78 -6.56 -10.62
CA SER A 208 -9.03 -5.77 -11.60
C SER A 208 -9.49 -4.31 -11.69
N THR A 209 -8.82 -3.41 -10.97
CA THR A 209 -8.48 -2.06 -11.44
C THR A 209 -7.27 -1.58 -10.64
N THR A 210 -6.07 -1.86 -11.15
CA THR A 210 -4.82 -1.33 -10.59
C THR A 210 -4.82 0.19 -10.75
N PRO A 211 -4.82 1.00 -9.67
CA PRO A 211 -4.66 2.45 -9.79
C PRO A 211 -3.24 2.79 -10.26
N PRO A 212 -3.02 4.02 -10.77
CA PRO A 212 -1.68 4.44 -11.17
C PRO A 212 -0.72 4.36 -9.98
N PRO A 213 0.52 3.90 -10.20
CA PRO A 213 1.52 3.78 -9.15
C PRO A 213 1.72 5.13 -8.45
N THR A 214 1.56 5.18 -7.14
CA THR A 214 2.18 6.22 -6.31
C THR A 214 3.68 6.15 -6.57
N ALA A 215 4.37 7.29 -6.73
CA ALA A 215 5.78 7.31 -7.12
C ALA A 215 6.61 6.34 -6.25
N GLY A 216 7.10 5.26 -6.87
CA GLY A 216 7.92 4.22 -6.20
C GLY A 216 7.18 2.98 -5.67
N GLN A 217 5.88 2.79 -5.98
CA GLN A 217 5.13 1.57 -5.61
C GLN A 217 4.62 0.80 -6.85
N TYR A 218 4.67 -0.52 -6.77
CA TYR A 218 4.30 -1.45 -7.84
C TYR A 218 3.33 -2.49 -7.29
N TRP A 219 2.13 -2.57 -7.86
CA TRP A 219 1.09 -3.49 -7.38
C TRP A 219 1.31 -4.90 -7.88
N VAL A 220 1.26 -5.90 -7.01
CA VAL A 220 1.45 -7.31 -7.33
C VAL A 220 0.39 -8.16 -6.65
N ASP A 221 -0.07 -9.22 -7.30
CA ASP A 221 -1.00 -10.19 -6.69
C ASP A 221 -0.24 -11.43 -6.23
N THR A 222 -0.41 -11.83 -4.97
CA THR A 222 0.13 -13.08 -4.42
C THR A 222 -0.93 -14.19 -4.41
N PHE A 223 -0.55 -15.43 -4.77
CA PHE A 223 -1.49 -16.56 -4.84
C PHE A 223 -1.70 -17.29 -3.50
N ALA A 224 -0.87 -17.00 -2.50
CA ALA A 224 -0.93 -17.56 -1.15
C ALA A 224 -0.30 -16.60 -0.14
N ASN A 225 -0.54 -16.85 1.15
CA ASN A 225 0.20 -16.21 2.23
C ASN A 225 1.69 -16.54 2.09
N ALA A 226 2.52 -15.49 2.04
CA ALA A 226 3.94 -15.60 1.76
C ALA A 226 4.76 -15.22 3.02
N PRO A 227 5.72 -16.04 3.45
CA PRO A 227 6.66 -15.62 4.49
C PRO A 227 7.53 -14.46 3.99
N VAL A 228 7.84 -13.53 4.88
CA VAL A 228 8.78 -12.44 4.59
C VAL A 228 10.04 -12.53 5.44
N TYR A 229 11.10 -11.89 4.96
CA TYR A 229 12.46 -12.04 5.50
C TYR A 229 13.16 -10.69 5.61
N GLY A 230 14.11 -10.58 6.55
CA GLY A 230 14.93 -9.38 6.73
C GLY A 230 15.87 -9.07 5.56
N SER A 231 16.18 -10.06 4.71
CA SER A 231 16.97 -9.89 3.48
C SER A 231 16.61 -10.96 2.43
N PRO A 232 16.95 -10.74 1.13
CA PRO A 232 16.79 -11.74 0.07
C PRO A 232 17.54 -13.06 0.31
N SER A 233 18.57 -13.05 1.16
CA SER A 233 19.40 -14.21 1.50
C SER A 233 19.03 -14.87 2.83
N SER A 234 18.23 -14.22 3.69
CA SER A 234 17.90 -14.72 5.03
C SER A 234 16.99 -15.94 4.99
N THR A 235 17.32 -17.00 5.72
CA THR A 235 16.46 -18.19 5.86
C THR A 235 15.46 -18.10 7.01
N THR A 236 15.54 -17.06 7.84
CA THR A 236 14.66 -16.88 9.01
C THR A 236 13.52 -15.91 8.68
N SER A 237 12.28 -16.41 8.75
CA SER A 237 11.08 -15.59 8.54
C SER A 237 10.93 -14.54 9.64
N THR A 238 10.60 -13.32 9.25
CA THR A 238 10.35 -12.18 10.14
C THR A 238 8.86 -11.79 10.16
N GLY A 239 8.02 -12.48 9.37
CA GLY A 239 6.65 -12.06 9.18
C GLY A 239 5.88 -12.82 8.11
N THR A 240 4.72 -12.29 7.73
CA THR A 240 3.87 -12.83 6.67
C THR A 240 3.23 -11.71 5.88
N LEU A 241 3.31 -11.81 4.56
CA LEU A 241 2.51 -11.05 3.60
C LEU A 241 1.31 -11.91 3.22
N TYR A 242 0.10 -11.44 3.43
CA TYR A 242 -1.10 -12.19 3.14
C TYR A 242 -1.37 -12.26 1.62
N GLN A 243 -2.08 -13.31 1.25
CA GLN A 243 -2.56 -13.52 -0.11
C GLN A 243 -3.40 -12.33 -0.58
N GLY A 244 -3.16 -11.86 -1.81
CA GLY A 244 -3.98 -10.82 -2.45
C GLY A 244 -3.15 -9.76 -3.16
N THR A 245 -3.77 -8.61 -3.42
CA THR A 245 -3.09 -7.48 -4.06
C THR A 245 -2.29 -6.71 -3.03
N ASN A 246 -0.98 -6.69 -3.22
CA ASN A 246 0.03 -6.07 -2.37
C ASN A 246 0.81 -5.02 -3.18
N TYR A 247 1.50 -4.09 -2.51
CA TYR A 247 2.45 -3.21 -3.18
C TYR A 247 3.88 -3.65 -2.87
N VAL A 248 4.79 -3.43 -3.81
CA VAL A 248 6.23 -3.62 -3.62
C VAL A 248 6.96 -2.37 -4.09
N PHE A 249 8.14 -2.11 -3.54
CA PHE A 249 8.91 -0.91 -3.84
C PHE A 249 9.93 -1.14 -4.95
N CYS A 250 10.66 -2.24 -4.83
CA CYS A 250 11.79 -2.58 -5.69
C CYS A 250 12.10 -4.08 -5.56
N LYS A 251 12.95 -4.61 -6.45
CA LYS A 251 13.38 -6.00 -6.47
C LYS A 251 14.88 -6.13 -6.20
N ALA A 252 15.30 -7.30 -5.73
CA ALA A 252 16.69 -7.70 -5.64
C ALA A 252 16.82 -9.20 -5.91
N TRP A 253 17.98 -9.60 -6.44
CA TRP A 253 18.33 -11.01 -6.55
C TRP A 253 18.66 -11.59 -5.17
N GLY A 254 18.22 -12.81 -4.91
CA GLY A 254 18.47 -13.52 -3.67
C GLY A 254 18.43 -15.02 -3.84
N ARG A 255 18.16 -15.74 -2.74
CA ARG A 255 18.08 -17.21 -2.78
C ARG A 255 16.87 -17.67 -3.60
N GLU A 256 16.95 -18.87 -4.15
CA GLU A 256 15.81 -19.50 -4.81
C GLU A 256 14.70 -19.85 -3.81
N VAL A 257 13.44 -19.62 -4.21
CA VAL A 257 12.27 -20.30 -3.65
C VAL A 257 11.64 -21.13 -4.76
N SER A 258 11.47 -22.43 -4.54
CA SER A 258 10.96 -23.36 -5.54
C SER A 258 9.96 -24.37 -5.01
N SER A 259 9.08 -24.83 -5.90
CA SER A 259 8.13 -25.92 -5.69
C SER A 259 7.85 -26.60 -7.04
N GLY A 260 8.25 -27.86 -7.18
CA GLY A 260 8.18 -28.58 -8.46
C GLY A 260 9.01 -27.87 -9.54
N SER A 261 8.40 -27.59 -10.69
CA SER A 261 9.04 -26.85 -11.80
C SER A 261 8.98 -25.32 -11.64
N SER A 262 8.29 -24.82 -10.61
CA SER A 262 8.13 -23.38 -10.38
C SER A 262 9.22 -22.89 -9.43
N PHE A 263 9.90 -21.80 -9.79
CA PHE A 263 10.96 -21.22 -8.98
C PHE A 263 11.08 -19.71 -9.20
N ASN A 264 11.64 -18.98 -8.22
CA ASN A 264 11.95 -17.57 -8.41
C ASN A 264 13.10 -17.12 -7.50
N HIS A 265 14.06 -16.39 -8.09
CA HIS A 265 15.19 -15.76 -7.41
C HIS A 265 14.98 -14.28 -7.10
N TRP A 266 13.91 -13.68 -7.63
CA TRP A 266 13.56 -12.30 -7.31
C TRP A 266 12.90 -12.20 -5.96
N TRP A 267 13.41 -11.26 -5.17
CA TRP A 267 12.85 -10.83 -3.90
C TRP A 267 12.33 -9.42 -4.05
N LEU A 268 11.14 -9.17 -3.53
CA LEU A 268 10.43 -7.90 -3.62
C LEU A 268 10.40 -7.26 -2.24
N LYS A 269 10.84 -6.00 -2.16
CA LYS A 269 10.78 -5.23 -0.91
C LYS A 269 9.36 -4.73 -0.70
N THR A 270 8.79 -4.98 0.47
CA THR A 270 7.39 -4.68 0.83
C THR A 270 7.25 -4.38 2.31
N ASP A 271 6.09 -3.87 2.72
CA ASP A 271 5.67 -3.90 4.11
C ASP A 271 4.70 -5.08 4.30
N PRO A 272 5.03 -6.08 5.13
CA PRO A 272 4.17 -7.24 5.35
C PRO A 272 2.98 -6.93 6.25
N ASP A 273 1.95 -7.78 6.19
CA ASP A 273 0.80 -7.73 7.09
C ASP A 273 1.17 -8.03 8.55
N VAL A 274 2.12 -8.94 8.75
CA VAL A 274 2.67 -9.33 10.07
C VAL A 274 4.17 -9.19 10.01
N GLY A 275 4.76 -8.47 10.97
CA GLY A 275 6.21 -8.25 11.07
C GLY A 275 6.61 -6.78 10.89
N PRO A 276 7.91 -6.47 10.96
CA PRO A 276 8.42 -5.11 10.72
C PRO A 276 8.20 -4.70 9.25
N GLY A 277 8.17 -3.39 8.96
CA GLY A 277 8.12 -2.87 7.59
C GLY A 277 9.43 -3.13 6.81
N GLY A 278 9.40 -2.93 5.49
CA GLY A 278 10.56 -3.00 4.61
C GLY A 278 11.21 -4.38 4.48
N GLN A 279 10.42 -5.45 4.61
CA GLN A 279 10.87 -6.84 4.49
C GLN A 279 10.84 -7.31 3.04
N TRP A 280 11.33 -8.53 2.83
CA TRP A 280 11.46 -9.15 1.52
C TRP A 280 10.55 -10.35 1.37
N VAL A 281 9.75 -10.36 0.32
CA VAL A 281 8.92 -11.51 -0.10
C VAL A 281 9.45 -12.07 -1.41
N SER A 282 9.42 -13.39 -1.61
CA SER A 282 9.82 -13.97 -2.89
C SER A 282 8.76 -13.71 -3.97
N ALA A 283 9.19 -13.32 -5.16
CA ALA A 283 8.33 -13.22 -6.33
C ALA A 283 7.81 -14.58 -6.81
N PHE A 284 8.27 -15.68 -6.22
CA PHE A 284 7.67 -17.01 -6.37
C PHE A 284 6.16 -16.97 -6.08
N TYR A 285 5.72 -16.15 -5.13
CA TYR A 285 4.32 -16.06 -4.74
C TYR A 285 3.45 -15.24 -5.71
N LEU A 286 4.01 -14.64 -6.76
CA LEU A 286 3.23 -13.83 -7.70
C LEU A 286 2.29 -14.68 -8.55
N SER A 287 1.05 -14.19 -8.72
CA SER A 287 -0.03 -14.96 -9.36
C SER A 287 0.01 -14.93 -10.89
N ARG A 288 0.73 -13.98 -11.49
CA ARG A 288 0.61 -13.65 -12.92
C ARG A 288 1.83 -14.03 -13.76
N TRP A 289 2.96 -14.28 -13.13
CA TRP A 289 4.24 -14.37 -13.82
C TRP A 289 4.92 -15.71 -13.57
N GLY A 290 5.67 -16.17 -14.57
CA GLY A 290 6.44 -17.42 -14.50
C GLY A 290 7.75 -17.25 -13.73
N ASN A 291 8.61 -18.25 -13.88
CA ASN A 291 9.88 -18.33 -13.17
C ASN A 291 10.78 -17.12 -13.45
N ASP A 292 11.48 -16.65 -12.42
CA ASP A 292 12.41 -15.51 -12.47
C ASP A 292 11.87 -14.23 -13.14
N VAL A 293 10.56 -14.00 -12.99
CA VAL A 293 9.91 -12.74 -13.38
C VAL A 293 9.46 -11.97 -12.14
N ALA A 294 9.75 -10.67 -12.13
CA ALA A 294 9.32 -9.72 -11.11
C ALA A 294 8.71 -8.49 -11.79
N LYS A 295 7.43 -8.62 -12.14
CA LYS A 295 6.63 -7.56 -12.75
C LYS A 295 5.44 -7.23 -11.87
N ASP A 296 5.01 -5.97 -11.93
CA ASP A 296 3.76 -5.55 -11.35
C ASP A 296 2.56 -6.15 -12.11
N ASN A 297 1.36 -5.88 -11.65
CA ASN A 297 0.10 -6.35 -12.20
C ASN A 297 -0.16 -5.86 -13.63
N ASN A 298 0.45 -4.74 -14.05
CA ASN A 298 0.34 -4.15 -15.37
C ASN A 298 1.45 -4.61 -16.34
N GLY A 299 2.36 -5.47 -15.89
CA GLY A 299 3.49 -5.96 -16.68
C GLY A 299 4.73 -5.04 -16.63
N THR A 300 4.71 -3.99 -15.82
CA THR A 300 5.86 -3.13 -15.55
C THR A 300 6.89 -3.91 -14.76
N THR A 301 8.14 -3.95 -15.21
CA THR A 301 9.23 -4.54 -14.43
C THR A 301 9.44 -3.72 -13.15
N VAL A 302 9.38 -4.39 -12.00
CA VAL A 302 9.69 -3.76 -10.72
C VAL A 302 11.17 -3.33 -10.75
N PRO A 303 11.54 -2.09 -10.40
CA PRO A 303 12.90 -1.58 -10.49
C PRO A 303 13.78 -2.22 -9.43
N ASP A 304 15.09 -2.24 -9.65
CA ASP A 304 16.03 -2.76 -8.66
C ASP A 304 16.16 -1.84 -7.44
N CYS A 305 16.31 -2.45 -6.26
CA CYS A 305 16.60 -1.70 -5.05
C CYS A 305 18.03 -1.12 -5.12
N ALA A 306 18.24 0.10 -4.61
CA ALA A 306 19.58 0.66 -4.48
C ALA A 306 20.47 -0.29 -3.63
N GLY A 307 21.57 -0.76 -4.21
CA GLY A 307 22.45 -1.76 -3.58
C GLY A 307 21.90 -3.19 -3.54
N GLY A 308 20.75 -3.46 -4.17
CA GLY A 308 20.20 -4.80 -4.33
C GLY A 308 20.97 -5.59 -5.39
N GLY A 309 21.22 -6.88 -5.11
CA GLY A 309 21.89 -7.78 -6.05
C GLY A 309 21.20 -7.77 -7.41
N GLN A 310 21.99 -7.60 -8.46
CA GLN A 310 21.54 -7.73 -9.84
C GLN A 310 21.37 -9.22 -10.18
N PRO A 311 20.47 -9.58 -11.12
CA PRO A 311 20.48 -10.94 -11.62
C PRO A 311 21.89 -11.21 -12.13
N PRO A 312 22.40 -12.44 -12.02
CA PRO A 312 23.58 -12.81 -12.76
C PRO A 312 23.28 -12.42 -14.22
N ALA A 313 24.00 -11.42 -14.75
CA ALA A 313 23.81 -11.00 -16.14
C ALA A 313 23.88 -12.28 -16.98
N THR A 314 23.07 -12.46 -18.03
CA THR A 314 23.21 -13.66 -18.87
C THR A 314 24.68 -13.85 -19.23
N GLY A 315 25.28 -14.95 -18.73
CA GLY A 315 26.72 -15.18 -18.80
C GLY A 315 27.55 -14.71 -17.61
N ARG A 316 26.99 -14.38 -16.44
CA ARG A 316 27.68 -14.10 -15.17
C ARG A 316 27.04 -14.95 -14.07
N TYR A 317 27.80 -15.36 -13.07
CA TYR A 317 27.44 -16.26 -11.96
C TYR A 317 28.14 -15.74 -10.71
N TRP A 318 27.38 -15.44 -9.65
CA TRP A 318 27.96 -14.82 -8.46
C TRP A 318 28.56 -15.86 -7.54
N VAL A 319 29.78 -15.62 -7.07
CA VAL A 319 30.55 -16.54 -6.22
C VAL A 319 31.18 -15.77 -5.06
N ASP A 320 31.28 -16.40 -3.89
CA ASP A 320 31.99 -15.83 -2.74
C ASP A 320 33.38 -16.46 -2.61
N THR A 321 34.43 -15.65 -2.62
CA THR A 321 35.82 -16.08 -2.43
C THR A 321 36.24 -15.95 -0.96
N PHE A 322 36.96 -16.94 -0.41
CA PHE A 322 37.36 -16.91 1.02
C PHE A 322 38.68 -16.15 1.26
N ALA A 323 39.40 -15.80 0.21
CA ALA A 323 40.66 -15.05 0.25
C ALA A 323 40.91 -14.37 -1.09
N ASN A 324 41.80 -13.37 -1.11
CA ASN A 324 42.31 -12.78 -2.35
C ASN A 324 42.91 -13.88 -3.22
N ALA A 325 42.42 -14.00 -4.44
CA ALA A 325 42.75 -15.08 -5.35
C ALA A 325 43.60 -14.58 -6.53
N PRO A 326 44.75 -15.21 -6.85
CA PRO A 326 45.49 -14.89 -8.06
C PRO A 326 44.68 -15.31 -9.31
N VAL A 327 44.77 -14.51 -10.37
CA VAL A 327 44.11 -14.78 -11.66
C VAL A 327 45.10 -14.95 -12.80
N TYR A 328 44.71 -15.71 -13.82
CA TYR A 328 45.62 -16.19 -14.87
C TYR A 328 45.02 -16.04 -16.27
N ALA A 329 45.88 -15.90 -17.27
CA ALA A 329 45.47 -15.81 -18.68
C ALA A 329 44.73 -17.06 -19.22
N SER A 330 44.96 -18.23 -18.61
CA SER A 330 44.29 -19.48 -18.96
C SER A 330 44.25 -20.45 -17.77
N PRO A 331 43.38 -21.48 -17.79
CA PRO A 331 43.35 -22.56 -16.79
C PRO A 331 44.65 -23.37 -16.64
N SER A 332 45.59 -23.23 -17.57
CA SER A 332 46.88 -23.92 -17.59
C SER A 332 48.07 -23.00 -17.27
N SER A 333 47.91 -21.67 -17.31
CA SER A 333 49.01 -20.69 -17.15
C SER A 333 49.50 -20.58 -15.71
N THR A 334 50.79 -20.76 -15.43
CA THR A 334 51.37 -20.72 -14.07
C THR A 334 51.78 -19.32 -13.61
N THR A 335 51.67 -18.31 -14.47
CA THR A 335 52.04 -16.92 -14.16
C THR A 335 50.80 -16.08 -13.86
N SER A 336 50.73 -15.52 -12.64
CA SER A 336 49.63 -14.63 -12.27
C SER A 336 49.65 -13.35 -13.10
N THR A 337 48.47 -12.91 -13.48
CA THR A 337 48.20 -11.70 -14.28
C THR A 337 47.48 -10.61 -13.49
N GLY A 338 47.11 -10.92 -12.24
CA GLY A 338 46.22 -10.08 -11.47
C GLY A 338 45.72 -10.72 -10.17
N THR A 339 44.77 -10.04 -9.54
CA THR A 339 44.15 -10.49 -8.28
C THR A 339 42.65 -10.21 -8.33
N LEU A 340 41.87 -11.21 -7.96
CA LEU A 340 40.46 -11.08 -7.58
C LEU A 340 40.43 -10.93 -6.06
N TYR A 341 39.85 -9.85 -5.55
CA TYR A 341 39.80 -9.60 -4.11
C TYR A 341 38.78 -10.52 -3.43
N GLN A 342 39.03 -10.77 -2.15
CA GLN A 342 38.10 -11.53 -1.32
C GLN A 342 36.75 -10.81 -1.26
N GLY A 343 35.68 -11.54 -1.56
CA GLY A 343 34.33 -10.99 -1.47
C GLY A 343 33.33 -11.73 -2.35
N THR A 344 32.28 -11.02 -2.74
CA THR A 344 31.28 -11.51 -3.69
C THR A 344 31.64 -11.01 -5.08
N ASP A 345 32.02 -11.94 -5.95
CA ASP A 345 32.53 -11.71 -7.30
C ASP A 345 31.61 -12.35 -8.34
N TYR A 346 31.76 -12.00 -9.62
CA TYR A 346 31.06 -12.68 -10.72
C TYR A 346 32.02 -13.47 -11.61
N VAL A 347 31.55 -14.60 -12.14
CA VAL A 347 32.28 -15.44 -13.10
C VAL A 347 31.40 -15.77 -14.30
N PHE A 348 31.96 -16.06 -15.47
CA PHE A 348 31.19 -16.22 -16.71
C PHE A 348 30.85 -17.68 -17.04
N CYS A 349 31.85 -18.54 -16.93
CA CYS A 349 31.77 -19.96 -17.27
C CYS A 349 32.97 -20.69 -16.63
N LYS A 350 32.98 -22.02 -16.65
CA LYS A 350 34.02 -22.87 -16.09
C LYS A 350 34.79 -23.64 -17.16
N ALA A 351 36.03 -24.00 -16.88
CA ALA A 351 36.82 -24.92 -17.70
C ALA A 351 37.68 -25.81 -16.82
N TRP A 352 37.99 -27.00 -17.32
CA TRP A 352 38.93 -27.90 -16.66
C TRP A 352 40.37 -27.42 -16.88
N GLY A 353 41.19 -27.42 -15.84
CA GLY A 353 42.57 -26.96 -15.91
C GLY A 353 43.49 -27.69 -14.95
N ARG A 354 44.59 -27.02 -14.57
CA ARG A 354 45.50 -27.58 -13.56
C ARG A 354 44.81 -27.67 -12.20
N GLU A 355 45.29 -28.57 -11.36
CA GLU A 355 44.88 -28.61 -9.96
C GLU A 355 45.44 -27.41 -9.19
N VAL A 356 44.61 -26.84 -8.32
CA VAL A 356 45.06 -26.00 -7.20
C VAL A 356 44.66 -26.71 -5.91
N SER A 357 45.63 -26.94 -5.02
CA SER A 357 45.45 -27.75 -3.82
C SER A 357 46.10 -27.14 -2.59
N SER A 358 45.49 -27.35 -1.42
CA SER A 358 46.10 -27.12 -0.11
C SER A 358 45.56 -28.15 0.88
N GLY A 359 46.44 -29.00 1.43
CA GLY A 359 46.04 -30.11 2.29
C GLY A 359 45.13 -31.10 1.55
N SER A 360 43.97 -31.42 2.12
CA SER A 360 42.96 -32.28 1.50
C SER A 360 42.04 -31.56 0.51
N SER A 361 42.13 -30.23 0.42
CA SER A 361 41.28 -29.42 -0.46
C SER A 361 41.96 -29.22 -1.81
N PHE A 362 41.23 -29.48 -2.90
CA PHE A 362 41.74 -29.32 -4.26
C PHE A 362 40.61 -28.95 -5.23
N ASN A 363 40.94 -28.30 -6.35
CA ASN A 363 39.96 -28.05 -7.41
C ASN A 363 40.63 -27.95 -8.79
N HIS A 364 40.05 -28.61 -9.78
CA HIS A 364 40.43 -28.57 -11.20
C HIS A 364 39.59 -27.59 -12.03
N TRP A 365 38.49 -27.07 -11.48
CA TRP A 365 37.67 -26.08 -12.17
C TRP A 365 38.28 -24.69 -12.07
N TRP A 366 38.33 -24.04 -13.22
CA TRP A 366 38.74 -22.65 -13.40
C TRP A 366 37.55 -21.84 -13.87
N LEU A 367 37.37 -20.66 -13.31
CA LEU A 367 36.23 -19.78 -13.54
C LEU A 367 36.71 -18.53 -14.27
N LYS A 368 36.10 -18.22 -15.41
CA LYS A 368 36.41 -17.01 -16.17
C LYS A 368 35.80 -15.79 -15.48
N THR A 369 36.51 -14.69 -15.30
CA THR A 369 36.06 -13.49 -14.56
C THR A 369 36.78 -12.22 -15.04
N ASP A 370 36.34 -11.07 -14.57
CA ASP A 370 37.05 -9.79 -14.68
C ASP A 370 37.60 -9.42 -13.28
N PRO A 371 38.91 -9.54 -13.04
CA PRO A 371 39.51 -9.32 -11.72
C PRO A 371 39.58 -7.83 -11.34
N ASP A 372 39.67 -7.55 -10.03
CA ASP A 372 39.88 -6.19 -9.51
C ASP A 372 41.20 -5.57 -9.96
N VAL A 373 42.25 -6.39 -10.06
CA VAL A 373 43.57 -5.99 -10.54
C VAL A 373 43.97 -6.88 -11.70
N GLY A 374 44.24 -6.29 -12.86
CA GLY A 374 44.69 -7.00 -14.06
C GLY A 374 43.77 -6.78 -15.26
N PRO A 375 44.07 -7.40 -16.42
CA PRO A 375 43.18 -7.37 -17.59
C PRO A 375 41.87 -8.12 -17.30
N GLY A 376 40.78 -7.79 -18.00
CA GLY A 376 39.52 -8.55 -17.95
C GLY A 376 39.64 -9.94 -18.59
N GLY A 377 38.64 -10.80 -18.36
CA GLY A 377 38.51 -12.12 -18.97
C GLY A 377 39.55 -13.15 -18.51
N GLN A 378 40.08 -13.01 -17.29
CA GLN A 378 41.06 -13.91 -16.68
C GLN A 378 40.38 -15.10 -16.01
N TRP A 379 41.19 -16.02 -15.49
CA TRP A 379 40.74 -17.25 -14.85
C TRP A 379 41.17 -17.31 -13.40
N VAL A 380 40.22 -17.61 -12.52
CA VAL A 380 40.45 -17.87 -11.09
C VAL A 380 40.10 -19.32 -10.77
N SER A 381 40.82 -19.97 -9.87
CA SER A 381 40.50 -21.36 -9.50
C SER A 381 39.26 -21.39 -8.59
N ALA A 382 38.34 -22.34 -8.84
CA ALA A 382 37.21 -22.62 -7.97
C ALA A 382 37.64 -23.17 -6.59
N PHE A 383 38.93 -23.46 -6.40
CA PHE A 383 39.52 -23.73 -5.09
C PHE A 383 39.22 -22.62 -4.08
N TYR A 384 39.15 -21.35 -4.53
CA TYR A 384 38.93 -20.20 -3.64
C TYR A 384 37.46 -19.98 -3.24
N LEU A 385 36.53 -20.80 -3.72
CA LEU A 385 35.11 -20.65 -3.39
C LEU A 385 34.81 -21.03 -1.94
N SER A 386 34.04 -20.19 -1.26
CA SER A 386 33.76 -20.34 0.17
C SER A 386 32.78 -21.45 0.53
N ARG A 387 32.01 -21.94 -0.46
CA ARG A 387 30.81 -22.76 -0.22
C ARG A 387 30.92 -24.21 -0.66
N TRP A 388 31.86 -24.54 -1.54
CA TRP A 388 31.85 -25.80 -2.27
C TRP A 388 33.11 -26.62 -2.01
N GLY A 389 32.96 -27.95 -2.06
CA GLY A 389 34.05 -28.90 -1.87
C GLY A 389 34.88 -29.12 -3.13
N ASN A 390 35.72 -30.16 -3.08
CA ASN A 390 36.65 -30.47 -4.16
C ASN A 390 35.94 -30.73 -5.50
N ASP A 391 36.52 -30.21 -6.58
CA ASP A 391 36.01 -30.34 -7.96
C ASP A 391 34.53 -29.97 -8.15
N VAL A 392 34.05 -28.99 -7.37
CA VAL A 392 32.73 -28.37 -7.54
C VAL A 392 32.90 -26.92 -8.00
N ALA A 393 32.13 -26.54 -9.03
CA ALA A 393 32.05 -25.18 -9.56
C ALA A 393 30.58 -24.77 -9.69
N LYS A 394 30.06 -24.22 -8.61
CA LYS A 394 28.69 -23.72 -8.50
C LYS A 394 28.71 -22.26 -8.07
N ASP A 395 27.70 -21.52 -8.48
CA ASP A 395 27.46 -20.15 -7.99
C ASP A 395 27.00 -20.19 -6.52
N ASN A 396 26.80 -19.03 -5.90
CA ASN A 396 26.36 -18.90 -4.51
C ASN A 396 24.98 -19.53 -4.25
N ASN A 397 24.16 -19.72 -5.29
CA ASN A 397 22.82 -20.30 -5.20
C ASN A 397 22.81 -21.82 -5.49
N GLY A 398 23.96 -22.42 -5.78
CA GLY A 398 24.08 -23.85 -6.07
C GLY A 398 23.88 -24.23 -7.54
N THR A 399 23.76 -23.23 -8.43
CA THR A 399 23.69 -23.41 -9.88
C THR A 399 25.04 -23.84 -10.40
N THR A 400 25.11 -24.92 -11.17
CA THR A 400 26.34 -25.33 -11.85
C THR A 400 26.73 -24.27 -12.88
N ILE A 401 27.94 -23.73 -12.74
CA ILE A 401 28.49 -22.76 -13.70
C ILE A 401 28.68 -23.51 -15.04
N PRO A 402 28.22 -22.99 -16.19
CA PRO A 402 28.29 -23.67 -17.47
C PRO A 402 29.73 -23.74 -17.98
N ASP A 403 30.03 -24.71 -18.83
CA ASP A 403 31.32 -24.80 -19.49
C ASP A 403 31.55 -23.61 -20.45
N CYS A 404 32.79 -23.13 -20.50
CA CYS A 404 33.32 -22.39 -21.63
C CYS A 404 33.69 -23.41 -22.74
#